data_AF-A0A382K1H5-F1
#
_entry.id   AF-A0A382K1H5-F1
#
_cell.length_a   1.000
_cell.length_b   1.000
_cell.length_c   1.000
_cell.angle_alpha   90.00
_cell.angle_beta   90.00
_cell.angle_gamma   90.00
#
_symmetry.space_group_name_H-M   'P 1'
#
loop_
_entity.id
_entity.type
_entity.pdbx_description
1 polymer ?
#
loop_
_entity_poly.entity_id
_entity_poly.type
_entity_poly.pdbx_seq_one_letter_code
_entity_poly.pdbx_strand_id
1 'polypeptide(L)'
;MTSLYNTLEEKIPVWRDDAGSLLKNNGSSVISDVTLTQAYGGMRGVKGLVCDTSSVSPDTGLIIRGKPLLDIIDILPEQVLFLLLADEMPDEDAL
;
A
#
# COMPACT_ATOMS: atom_id res chain seq x y z
N MET A 1 -12.07 -22.57 -3.09
CA MET A 1 -10.76 -22.45 -3.77
C MET A 1 -10.74 -21.15 -4.54
N THR A 2 -10.16 -20.12 -3.95
CA THR A 2 -9.93 -18.85 -4.64
C THR A 2 -8.43 -18.72 -4.80
N SER A 3 -7.93 -18.81 -6.02
CA SER A 3 -6.52 -18.54 -6.28
C SER A 3 -6.23 -17.05 -5.99
N LEU A 4 -4.97 -16.70 -5.74
CA LEU A 4 -4.55 -15.29 -5.67
C LEU A 4 -5.04 -14.49 -6.90
N TYR A 5 -5.04 -15.13 -8.07
CA TYR A 5 -5.56 -14.53 -9.30
C TYR A 5 -7.03 -14.12 -9.18
N ASN A 6 -7.91 -15.03 -8.76
CA ASN A 6 -9.34 -14.75 -8.61
C ASN A 6 -9.58 -13.64 -7.57
N THR A 7 -8.81 -13.67 -6.47
CA THR A 7 -8.88 -12.65 -5.42
C THR A 7 -8.54 -11.25 -5.97
N LEU A 8 -7.49 -11.16 -6.77
CA LEU A 8 -7.10 -9.90 -7.41
C LEU A 8 -8.09 -9.47 -8.49
N GLU A 9 -8.66 -10.42 -9.23
CA GLU A 9 -9.70 -10.14 -10.23
C GLU A 9 -10.92 -9.45 -9.61
N GLU A 10 -11.32 -9.86 -8.41
CA GLU A 10 -12.41 -9.25 -7.64
C GLU A 10 -12.03 -7.87 -7.05
N LYS A 11 -10.81 -7.74 -6.51
CA LYS A 11 -10.39 -6.52 -5.79
C LYS A 11 -9.94 -5.36 -6.69
N ILE A 12 -9.28 -5.65 -7.81
CA ILE A 12 -8.72 -4.61 -8.71
C ILE A 12 -9.79 -3.62 -9.21
N PRO A 13 -10.99 -4.04 -9.66
CA PRO A 13 -12.04 -3.11 -10.07
C PRO A 13 -12.46 -2.14 -8.96
N VAL A 14 -12.56 -2.62 -7.72
CA VAL A 14 -12.92 -1.82 -6.54
C VAL A 14 -11.86 -0.76 -6.28
N TRP A 15 -10.58 -1.16 -6.21
CA TRP A 15 -9.48 -0.22 -5.98
C TRP A 15 -9.32 0.82 -7.09
N ARG A 16 -9.62 0.45 -8.35
CA ARG A 16 -9.65 1.41 -9.46
C ARG A 16 -10.75 2.45 -9.29
N ASP A 17 -11.94 2.02 -8.87
CA ASP A 17 -13.05 2.94 -8.63
C ASP A 17 -12.77 3.87 -7.44
N ASP A 18 -12.19 3.34 -6.35
CA ASP A 18 -11.76 4.12 -5.19
C ASP A 18 -10.73 5.20 -5.58
N ALA A 19 -9.69 4.82 -6.33
CA ALA A 19 -8.69 5.76 -6.82
C ALA A 19 -9.28 6.81 -7.76
N GLY A 20 -10.19 6.39 -8.65
CA GLY A 20 -10.91 7.29 -9.54
C GLY A 20 -11.78 8.29 -8.79
N SER A 21 -12.50 7.82 -7.77
CA SER A 21 -13.36 8.63 -6.91
C SER A 21 -12.55 9.63 -6.08
N LEU A 22 -11.41 9.21 -5.52
CA LEU A 22 -10.49 10.09 -4.79
C LEU A 22 -9.97 11.21 -5.68
N LEU A 23 -9.52 10.91 -6.90
CA LEU A 23 -9.06 11.93 -7.85
C LEU A 23 -10.18 12.87 -8.27
N LYS A 24 -11.39 12.34 -8.50
CA LYS A 24 -12.55 13.16 -8.86
C LYS A 24 -12.95 14.14 -7.75
N ASN A 25 -12.92 13.68 -6.49
CA ASN A 25 -13.36 14.47 -5.35
C ASN A 25 -12.28 15.41 -4.81
N ASN A 26 -11.00 15.03 -4.94
CA ASN A 26 -9.88 15.69 -4.25
C ASN A 26 -8.71 16.07 -5.17
N GLY A 27 -8.83 15.94 -6.50
CA GLY A 27 -7.72 16.08 -7.43
C GLY A 27 -7.00 17.44 -7.44
N SER A 28 -7.61 18.50 -6.92
CA SER A 28 -6.97 19.82 -6.76
C SER A 28 -6.37 20.06 -5.37
N SER A 29 -6.39 19.05 -4.49
CA SER A 29 -5.84 19.16 -3.14
C SER A 29 -4.32 19.20 -3.18
N VAL A 30 -3.72 20.20 -2.54
CA VAL A 30 -2.25 20.28 -2.39
C VAL A 30 -1.80 19.24 -1.36
N ILE A 31 -0.99 18.27 -1.79
CA ILE A 31 -0.47 17.19 -0.92
C ILE A 31 0.92 17.49 -0.35
N SER A 32 1.69 18.38 -0.98
CA SER A 32 3.03 18.78 -0.58
C SER A 32 3.42 20.09 -1.24
N ASP A 33 4.05 20.99 -0.48
CA ASP A 33 4.77 22.13 -1.03
C ASP A 33 6.21 21.71 -1.37
N VAL A 34 6.80 22.33 -2.40
CA VAL A 34 8.14 21.97 -2.90
C VAL A 34 9.03 23.20 -2.95
N THR A 35 10.20 23.13 -2.32
CA THR A 35 11.24 24.16 -2.35
C THR A 35 12.34 23.84 -3.37
N LEU A 36 13.13 24.84 -3.78
CA LEU A 36 14.27 24.66 -4.69
C LEU A 36 15.31 23.66 -4.14
N THR A 37 15.59 23.71 -2.84
CA THR A 37 16.53 22.78 -2.19
C THR A 37 16.03 21.34 -2.26
N GLN A 38 14.72 21.11 -2.12
CA GLN A 38 14.14 19.77 -2.27
C GLN A 38 14.21 19.28 -3.72
N ALA A 39 14.02 20.17 -4.69
CA ALA A 39 14.14 19.82 -6.11
C ALA A 39 15.56 19.34 -6.46
N TYR A 40 16.59 20.08 -6.04
CA TYR A 40 17.99 19.69 -6.26
C TYR A 40 18.47 18.57 -5.33
N GLY A 41 17.86 18.44 -4.15
CA GLY A 41 18.21 17.47 -3.11
C GLY A 41 17.54 16.10 -3.25
N GLY A 42 16.91 15.81 -4.39
CA GLY A 42 16.29 14.51 -4.67
C GLY A 42 14.94 14.29 -3.99
N MET A 43 14.09 15.33 -3.92
CA MET A 43 12.71 15.27 -3.40
C MET A 43 12.58 14.83 -1.93
N ARG A 44 13.64 14.98 -1.12
CA ARG A 44 13.61 14.62 0.29
C ARG A 44 12.48 15.38 1.02
N GLY A 45 11.58 14.63 1.65
CA GLY A 45 10.42 15.16 2.38
C GLY A 45 9.24 15.60 1.51
N VAL A 46 9.29 15.41 0.19
CA VAL A 46 8.18 15.70 -0.73
C VAL A 46 7.30 14.46 -0.87
N LYS A 47 5.99 14.60 -0.68
CA LYS A 47 5.03 13.53 -0.99
C LYS A 47 4.78 13.50 -2.49
N GLY A 48 5.42 12.57 -3.20
CA GLY A 48 5.42 12.52 -4.67
C GLY A 48 4.82 11.26 -5.30
N LEU A 49 4.51 10.23 -4.51
CA LEU A 49 4.04 8.94 -5.00
C LEU A 49 3.07 8.29 -4.01
N VAL A 50 2.15 7.49 -4.54
CA VAL A 50 1.23 6.67 -3.76
C VAL A 50 1.84 5.28 -3.61
N CYS A 51 1.86 4.76 -2.38
CA CYS A 51 2.29 3.41 -2.04
C CYS A 51 1.24 2.76 -1.14
N ASP A 52 0.44 1.84 -1.70
CA ASP A 52 -0.68 1.23 -0.98
C ASP A 52 -0.28 -0.01 -0.15
N THR A 53 0.86 -0.63 -0.47
CA THR A 53 1.27 -1.90 0.13
C THR A 53 1.81 -1.75 1.55
N SER A 54 2.50 -0.64 1.83
CA SER A 54 3.13 -0.40 3.12
C SER A 54 3.35 1.08 3.39
N SER A 55 3.54 1.40 4.68
CA SER A 55 3.92 2.72 5.15
C SER A 55 4.92 2.59 6.31
N VAL A 56 5.58 3.69 6.67
CA VAL A 56 6.56 3.72 7.76
C VAL A 56 6.13 4.79 8.77
N SER A 57 6.02 4.38 10.03
CA SER A 57 5.76 5.25 11.19
C SER A 57 7.03 5.40 12.03
N PRO A 58 7.32 6.59 12.57
CA PRO A 58 8.39 6.78 13.55
C PRO A 58 8.24 5.92 14.81
N ASP A 59 7.01 5.64 15.23
CA ASP A 59 6.72 4.95 16.50
C ASP A 59 6.72 3.42 16.37
N THR A 60 6.14 2.90 15.27
CA THR A 60 5.92 1.46 15.08
C THR A 60 6.78 0.85 13.96
N GLY A 61 7.54 1.66 13.23
CA GLY A 61 8.35 1.20 12.12
C GLY A 61 7.53 0.87 10.86
N LEU A 62 7.90 -0.21 10.19
CA LEU A 62 7.24 -0.66 8.96
C LEU A 62 5.84 -1.21 9.27
N ILE A 63 4.84 -0.75 8.54
CA ILE A 63 3.46 -1.21 8.58
C ILE A 63 3.10 -1.75 7.20
N ILE A 64 2.76 -3.03 7.11
CA ILE A 64 2.37 -3.72 5.88
C ILE A 64 0.87 -3.91 5.90
N ARG A 65 0.14 -3.30 4.95
CA ARG A 65 -1.33 -3.44 4.86
C ARG A 65 -2.06 -3.28 6.21
N GLY A 66 -1.67 -2.23 6.95
CA GLY A 66 -2.23 -1.91 8.28
C GLY A 66 -1.70 -2.76 9.44
N LYS A 67 -0.80 -3.72 9.21
CA LYS A 67 -0.19 -4.57 10.23
C LYS A 67 1.25 -4.13 10.52
N PRO A 68 1.59 -3.72 11.76
CA PRO A 68 2.99 -3.50 12.15
C PRO A 68 3.84 -4.74 11.89
N LEU A 69 5.04 -4.56 11.35
CA LEU A 69 5.93 -5.67 10.98
C LEU A 69 6.20 -6.62 12.15
N LEU A 70 6.36 -6.05 13.36
CA LEU A 70 6.64 -6.83 14.56
C LEU A 70 5.49 -7.76 14.98
N ASP A 71 4.26 -7.51 14.50
CA ASP A 71 3.09 -8.33 14.80
C ASP A 71 2.92 -9.52 13.84
N ILE A 72 3.70 -9.55 12.76
CA ILE A 72 3.59 -10.55 11.69
C ILE A 72 4.92 -11.23 11.37
N ILE A 73 5.86 -11.26 12.32
CA ILE A 73 7.19 -11.86 12.12
C ILE A 73 7.16 -13.38 11.93
N ASP A 74 6.08 -14.03 12.34
CA ASP A 74 5.93 -15.49 12.31
C ASP A 74 5.37 -16.03 10.98
N ILE A 75 4.99 -15.15 10.05
CA ILE A 75 4.38 -15.55 8.77
C ILE A 75 5.46 -15.80 7.70
N LEU A 76 5.16 -16.70 6.77
CA LEU A 76 6.06 -17.07 5.68
C LEU A 76 6.19 -15.94 4.63
N PRO A 77 7.31 -15.85 3.90
CA PRO A 77 7.47 -14.88 2.80
C PRO A 77 6.35 -14.92 1.76
N GLU A 78 5.82 -16.11 1.47
CA GLU A 78 4.69 -16.31 0.56
C GLU A 78 3.40 -15.71 1.12
N GLN A 79 3.18 -15.81 2.44
CA GLN A 79 2.09 -15.14 3.13
C GLN A 79 2.24 -13.62 3.09
N VAL A 80 3.47 -13.11 3.24
CA VAL A 80 3.76 -11.68 3.09
C VAL A 80 3.43 -11.22 1.67
N LEU A 81 3.83 -11.97 0.64
CA LEU A 81 3.53 -11.64 -0.76
C LEU A 81 2.01 -11.59 -0.99
N PHE A 82 1.28 -12.58 -0.51
CA PHE A 82 -0.17 -12.62 -0.62
C PHE A 82 -0.81 -11.40 0.08
N LEU A 83 -0.38 -11.10 1.30
CA LEU A 83 -0.83 -9.92 2.05
C LEU A 83 -0.57 -8.62 1.27
N LEU A 84 0.64 -8.42 0.74
CA LEU A 84 0.99 -7.22 -0.03
C LEU A 84 0.07 -7.03 -1.24
N LEU A 85 -0.28 -8.11 -1.94
CA LEU A 85 -1.07 -8.07 -3.16
C LEU A 85 -2.57 -7.99 -2.90
N ALA A 86 -3.09 -8.80 -1.97
CA ALA A 86 -4.53 -9.00 -1.76
C ALA A 86 -5.11 -8.24 -0.55
N ASP A 87 -4.26 -7.63 0.31
CA ASP A 87 -4.70 -6.94 1.54
C ASP A 87 -5.42 -7.87 2.54
N GLU A 88 -5.11 -9.17 2.50
CA GLU A 88 -5.65 -10.19 3.42
C GLU A 88 -4.65 -11.34 3.60
N MET A 89 -4.83 -12.15 4.64
CA MET A 89 -3.99 -13.34 4.85
C MET A 89 -4.49 -14.50 3.99
N PRO A 90 -3.61 -15.31 3.39
CA PRO A 90 -4.02 -16.49 2.64
C PRO A 90 -4.60 -17.56 3.57
N ASP A 91 -5.61 -18.28 3.09
CA ASP A 91 -6.07 -19.53 3.69
C ASP A 91 -5.03 -20.64 3.52
N GLU A 92 -5.12 -21.74 4.28
CA GLU A 92 -4.19 -22.88 4.20
C GLU A 92 -4.07 -23.47 2.78
N ASP A 93 -5.14 -23.37 1.97
CA ASP A 93 -5.20 -23.86 0.60
C ASP A 93 -4.65 -22.86 -0.45
N ALA A 94 -4.28 -21.64 -0.04
CA ALA A 94 -3.86 -20.56 -0.95
C ALA A 94 -2.33 -20.41 -1.06
N LEU A 95 -1.57 -21.25 -0.36
CA LEU A 95 -0.10 -21.34 -0.37
C LEU A 95 0.43 -22.52 -1.18
#